data_AF-A0A9P7SHV3-F1
#
_entry.id   AF-A0A9P7SHV3-F1
#
_cell.length_a   1.000
_cell.length_b   1.000
_cell.length_c   1.000
_cell.angle_alpha   90.00
_cell.angle_beta   90.00
_cell.angle_gamma   90.00
#
_symmetry.space_group_name_H-M   'P 1'
#
loop_
_entity.id
_entity.type
_entity.pdbx_description
1 polymer ?
#
loop_
_entity_poly.entity_id
_entity_poly.type
_entity_poly.pdbx_seq_one_letter_code
_entity_poly.pdbx_strand_id
1 'polypeptide(L)'
;MAAPVTLSALLTSLTQSLSLTQEAVPSIADIEHPKDGISLLDVKNELLLSYLQNLVFLILLKIRNHKSNNTDSQILDDEVRSKLVELRLYLEKGARPLEEKLRFSIERFLRTAADAQRAADQGTKAKSKNDIPGSESEEEMSDEESDEGNGKSHRLQPRRGKRVAGPNLSNLIDDETVTQHKHEVNSTGIYIPPRQNRVLMETGRPKERNERKSHKSFVMEEFVNDELSAAPIAEPSIGTTIVQGGRKMKTTEERKDEAERRDYEETNFVRLPKESKKDKAKKNKASGRNDRMQFGGEEWHNLGEGIDRIDRLTKRKGPAGGNVRALLEKSRKRGFDTTDGPRASGHDLGMGDRFQKKAKMLEAGRRDRGKNR
;
A
#
# COMPACT_ATOMS: atom_id res chain seq x y z
N MET A 1 -1.62 39.91 -19.14
CA MET A 1 -2.25 39.86 -20.48
C MET A 1 -1.16 39.49 -21.47
N ALA A 2 -1.18 38.27 -22.02
CA ALA A 2 -0.22 37.86 -23.04
C ALA A 2 -0.61 38.53 -24.37
N ALA A 3 0.34 39.21 -25.02
CA ALA A 3 0.13 39.88 -26.29
C ALA A 3 -0.38 38.90 -27.37
N PRO A 4 -1.16 39.35 -28.37
CA PRO A 4 -1.56 38.50 -29.49
C PRO A 4 -0.30 38.07 -30.24
N VAL A 5 0.08 36.81 -30.08
CA VAL A 5 1.18 36.19 -30.82
C VAL A 5 0.82 36.17 -32.29
N THR A 6 1.47 37.02 -33.07
CA THR A 6 1.35 37.02 -34.54
C THR A 6 1.92 35.72 -35.09
N LEU A 7 1.34 35.22 -36.19
CA LEU A 7 1.73 33.94 -36.80
C LEU A 7 3.24 33.92 -37.15
N SER A 8 3.79 35.07 -37.53
CA SER A 8 5.23 35.23 -37.79
C SER A 8 6.09 35.03 -36.53
N ALA A 9 5.65 35.53 -35.37
CA ALA A 9 6.35 35.33 -34.10
C ALA A 9 6.30 33.87 -33.62
N LEU A 10 5.21 33.15 -33.90
CA LEU A 10 5.11 31.72 -33.63
C LEU A 10 6.03 30.90 -34.54
N LEU A 11 6.11 31.26 -35.83
CA LEU A 11 7.02 30.61 -36.77
C LEU A 11 8.49 30.84 -36.39
N THR A 12 8.88 32.06 -36.00
CA THR A 12 10.25 32.32 -35.56
C THR A 12 10.60 31.55 -34.29
N SER A 13 9.70 31.52 -33.31
CA SER A 13 9.86 30.71 -32.09
C SER A 13 9.96 29.21 -32.39
N LEU A 14 9.15 28.70 -33.34
CA LEU A 14 9.22 27.30 -33.77
C LEU A 14 10.56 27.01 -34.47
N THR A 15 11.04 27.90 -35.34
CA THR A 15 12.34 27.70 -36.01
C THR A 15 13.50 27.73 -35.02
N GLN A 16 13.47 28.62 -34.02
CA GLN A 16 14.48 28.69 -32.96
C GLN A 16 14.47 27.44 -32.07
N SER A 17 13.28 26.95 -31.71
CA SER A 17 13.18 25.70 -30.94
C SER A 17 13.66 24.50 -31.74
N LEU A 18 13.35 24.43 -33.05
CA LEU A 18 13.87 23.36 -33.91
C LEU A 18 15.40 23.41 -34.04
N SER A 19 16.02 24.58 -34.24
CA SER A 19 17.48 24.69 -34.33
C SER A 19 18.16 24.28 -33.02
N LEU A 20 17.61 24.71 -31.88
CA LEU A 20 18.12 24.30 -30.56
C LEU A 20 17.96 22.80 -30.32
N THR A 21 16.85 22.19 -30.75
CA THR A 21 16.68 20.73 -30.66
C THR A 21 17.66 19.99 -31.56
N GLN A 22 17.95 20.50 -32.75
CA GLN A 22 18.88 19.88 -33.70
C GLN A 22 20.32 19.87 -33.17
N GLU A 23 20.71 20.90 -32.42
CA GLU A 23 21.99 20.96 -31.72
C GLU A 23 22.07 20.04 -30.49
N ALA A 24 20.92 19.77 -29.84
CA ALA A 24 20.84 18.92 -28.65
C ALA A 24 20.65 17.42 -28.95
N VAL A 25 20.17 17.04 -30.13
CA VAL A 25 20.04 15.62 -30.53
C VAL A 25 21.34 14.80 -30.42
N PRO A 26 22.51 15.28 -30.89
CA PRO A 26 23.74 14.48 -30.81
C PRO A 26 24.18 14.19 -29.37
N SER A 27 23.95 15.11 -28.42
CA SER A 27 24.32 14.89 -27.01
C SER A 27 23.40 13.89 -26.29
N ILE A 28 22.19 13.65 -26.82
CA ILE A 28 21.25 12.65 -26.30
C ILE A 28 21.62 11.24 -26.80
N ALA A 29 22.17 11.13 -28.02
CA ALA A 29 22.62 9.87 -28.59
C ALA A 29 23.83 9.26 -27.85
N ASP A 30 24.64 10.10 -27.20
CA ASP A 30 25.80 9.70 -26.41
C ASP A 30 25.42 9.27 -24.96
N ILE A 31 24.16 9.39 -24.55
CA ILE A 31 23.70 8.95 -23.22
C ILE A 31 23.55 7.43 -23.26
N GLU A 32 24.64 6.71 -22.98
CA GLU A 32 24.57 5.27 -22.76
C GLU A 32 23.62 4.93 -21.60
N HIS A 33 22.81 3.90 -21.80
CA HIS A 33 21.93 3.36 -20.76
C HIS A 33 22.78 2.90 -19.56
N PRO A 34 22.59 3.47 -18.36
CA PRO A 34 23.35 3.04 -17.19
C PRO A 34 23.02 1.58 -16.87
N LYS A 35 24.04 0.72 -16.79
CA LYS A 35 23.89 -0.73 -16.58
C LYS A 35 23.09 -1.11 -15.31
N ASP A 36 23.10 -0.22 -14.32
CA ASP A 36 22.42 -0.40 -13.03
C ASP A 36 21.26 0.61 -12.82
N GLY A 37 20.71 1.17 -13.91
CA GLY A 37 19.62 2.14 -13.88
C GLY A 37 18.23 1.52 -13.71
N ILE A 38 17.27 2.35 -13.26
CA ILE A 38 15.86 1.95 -13.21
C ILE A 38 15.31 2.04 -14.64
N SER A 39 15.27 0.89 -15.34
CA SER A 39 14.82 0.78 -16.74
C SER A 39 13.46 1.43 -17.03
N LEU A 40 12.55 1.53 -16.05
CA LEU A 40 11.27 2.22 -16.21
C LEU A 40 11.44 3.70 -16.56
N LEU A 41 12.43 4.38 -15.96
CA LEU A 41 12.62 5.81 -16.15
C LEU A 41 13.15 6.12 -17.55
N ASP A 42 14.00 5.26 -18.09
CA ASP A 42 14.50 5.34 -19.47
C ASP A 42 13.36 5.13 -20.46
N VAL A 43 12.55 4.08 -20.27
CA VAL A 43 11.36 3.82 -21.10
C VAL A 43 10.38 5.00 -21.05
N LYS A 44 10.21 5.64 -19.89
CA LYS A 44 9.35 6.83 -19.78
C LYS A 44 9.91 7.99 -20.60
N ASN A 45 11.22 8.22 -20.56
CA ASN A 45 11.85 9.27 -21.35
C ASN A 45 11.73 8.98 -22.85
N GLU A 46 11.89 7.73 -23.29
CA GLU A 46 11.67 7.31 -24.68
C GLU A 46 10.20 7.50 -25.12
N LEU A 47 9.24 7.12 -24.28
CA LEU A 47 7.80 7.32 -24.55
C LEU A 47 7.44 8.81 -24.64
N LEU A 48 8.01 9.65 -23.78
CA LEU A 48 7.80 11.10 -23.83
C LEU A 48 8.43 11.71 -25.09
N LEU A 49 9.62 11.24 -25.48
CA LEU A 49 10.28 11.68 -26.72
C LEU A 49 9.47 11.29 -27.95
N SER A 50 8.99 10.04 -28.01
CA SER A 50 8.09 9.57 -29.07
C SER A 50 6.78 10.38 -29.12
N TYR A 51 6.23 10.74 -27.95
CA TYR A 51 5.03 11.57 -27.86
C TYR A 51 5.29 12.99 -28.40
N LEU A 52 6.41 13.61 -28.05
CA LEU A 52 6.79 14.93 -28.55
C LEU A 52 7.05 14.92 -30.06
N GLN A 53 7.71 13.87 -30.58
CA GLN A 53 7.95 13.72 -32.01
C GLN A 53 6.63 13.65 -32.80
N ASN A 54 5.67 12.84 -32.35
CA ASN A 54 4.35 12.74 -32.98
C ASN A 54 3.53 14.03 -32.85
N LEU A 55 3.71 14.79 -31.76
CA LEU A 55 3.10 16.12 -31.58
C LEU A 55 3.67 17.13 -32.59
N VAL A 56 5.00 17.21 -32.72
CA VAL A 56 5.65 18.09 -33.71
C VAL A 56 5.24 17.69 -35.13
N PHE A 57 5.15 16.39 -35.43
CA PHE A 57 4.66 15.91 -36.71
C PHE A 57 3.21 16.34 -36.98
N LEU A 58 2.33 16.29 -35.98
CA LEU A 58 0.96 16.81 -36.08
C LEU A 58 0.95 18.33 -36.34
N ILE A 59 1.80 19.10 -35.66
CA ILE A 59 1.92 20.55 -35.90
C ILE A 59 2.35 20.81 -37.35
N LEU A 60 3.34 20.08 -37.86
CA LEU A 60 3.79 20.20 -39.25
C LEU A 60 2.70 19.82 -40.26
N LEU A 61 1.95 18.73 -40.00
CA LEU A 61 0.80 18.36 -40.83
C LEU A 61 -0.26 19.45 -40.83
N LYS A 62 -0.61 20.03 -39.69
CA LYS A 62 -1.58 21.13 -39.62
C LYS A 62 -1.12 22.38 -40.35
N ILE A 63 0.16 22.75 -40.24
CA ILE A 63 0.73 23.91 -40.95
C ILE A 63 0.73 23.65 -42.47
N ARG A 64 1.02 22.42 -42.89
CA ARG A 64 1.03 22.03 -44.31
C ARG A 64 -0.36 21.92 -44.91
N ASN A 65 -1.31 21.33 -44.19
CA ASN A 65 -2.71 21.14 -44.61
C ASN A 65 -3.47 22.48 -44.68
N HIS A 66 -3.00 23.53 -43.99
CA HIS A 66 -3.58 24.87 -44.12
C HIS A 66 -3.57 25.41 -45.57
N LYS A 67 -2.68 24.92 -46.43
CA LYS A 67 -2.57 25.33 -47.85
C LYS A 67 -3.31 24.42 -48.85
N SER A 68 -3.68 23.19 -48.47
CA SER A 68 -4.26 22.20 -49.38
C SER A 68 -5.21 21.28 -48.63
N ASN A 69 -6.50 21.35 -48.94
CA ASN A 69 -7.54 20.48 -48.39
C ASN A 69 -7.56 19.13 -49.12
N ASN A 70 -6.46 18.38 -49.06
CA ASN A 70 -6.41 17.03 -49.63
C ASN A 70 -7.00 16.00 -48.66
N THR A 71 -7.76 15.05 -49.18
CA THR A 71 -8.36 13.94 -48.41
C THR A 71 -7.29 13.04 -47.77
N ASP A 72 -6.17 12.82 -48.47
CA ASP A 72 -5.09 11.95 -48.00
C ASP A 72 -4.40 12.48 -46.74
N SER A 73 -4.36 13.80 -46.59
CA SER A 73 -3.81 14.44 -45.40
C SER A 73 -4.70 14.31 -44.16
N GLN A 74 -6.00 14.05 -44.32
CA GLN A 74 -6.91 13.78 -43.21
C GLN A 74 -6.69 12.37 -42.64
N ILE A 75 -6.39 11.39 -43.50
CA ILE A 75 -6.10 10.02 -43.11
C ILE A 75 -4.82 9.97 -42.24
N LEU A 76 -3.77 10.68 -42.69
CA LEU A 76 -2.52 10.80 -41.93
C LEU A 76 -2.72 11.52 -40.59
N ASP A 77 -3.57 12.57 -40.55
CA ASP A 77 -3.89 13.26 -39.30
C ASP A 77 -4.56 12.32 -38.29
N ASP A 78 -5.46 11.45 -38.73
CA ASP A 78 -6.16 10.52 -37.86
C ASP A 78 -5.27 9.37 -37.38
N GLU A 79 -4.34 8.87 -38.20
CA GLU A 79 -3.32 7.91 -37.78
C GLU A 79 -2.36 8.50 -36.73
N VAL A 80 -1.95 9.76 -36.89
CA VAL A 80 -1.08 10.43 -35.91
C VAL A 80 -1.82 10.64 -34.61
N ARG A 81 -3.10 11.03 -34.67
CA ARG A 81 -3.95 11.15 -33.48
C ARG A 81 -4.14 9.83 -32.77
N SER A 82 -4.35 8.72 -33.48
CA SER A 82 -4.51 7.41 -32.85
C SER A 82 -3.24 6.99 -32.11
N LYS A 83 -2.06 7.18 -32.73
CA LYS A 83 -0.77 6.93 -32.06
C LYS A 83 -0.54 7.84 -30.85
N LEU A 84 -0.98 9.11 -30.92
CA LEU A 84 -0.84 10.05 -29.81
C LEU A 84 -1.73 9.66 -28.62
N VAL A 85 -2.94 9.18 -28.88
CA VAL A 85 -3.84 8.62 -27.86
C VAL A 85 -3.24 7.34 -27.26
N GLU A 86 -2.67 6.47 -28.08
CA GLU A 86 -2.01 5.24 -27.62
C GLU A 86 -0.83 5.53 -26.68
N LEU A 87 0.08 6.44 -27.08
CA LEU A 87 1.19 6.88 -26.24
C LEU A 87 0.71 7.52 -24.93
N ARG A 88 -0.38 8.29 -24.97
CA ARG A 88 -1.00 8.85 -23.77
C ARG A 88 -1.56 7.77 -22.84
N LEU A 89 -2.17 6.72 -23.39
CA LEU A 89 -2.63 5.58 -22.61
C LEU A 89 -1.47 4.85 -21.94
N TYR A 90 -0.34 4.67 -22.63
CA TYR A 90 0.87 4.08 -22.02
C TYR A 90 1.43 4.93 -20.88
N LEU A 91 1.40 6.27 -20.99
CA LEU A 91 1.85 7.15 -19.90
C LEU A 91 0.89 7.11 -18.70
N GLU A 92 -0.42 7.19 -18.92
CA GLU A 92 -1.41 7.29 -17.85
C GLU A 92 -1.69 5.95 -17.16
N LYS A 93 -1.76 4.86 -17.93
CA LYS A 93 -2.12 3.52 -17.41
C LYS A 93 -0.91 2.59 -17.25
N GLY A 94 0.18 2.82 -17.98
CA GLY A 94 1.40 2.03 -17.88
C GLY A 94 2.40 2.63 -16.91
N ALA A 95 2.97 3.79 -17.25
CA ALA A 95 4.07 4.39 -16.49
C ALA A 95 3.63 4.87 -15.08
N ARG A 96 2.54 5.64 -15.00
CA ARG A 96 2.10 6.27 -13.74
C ARG A 96 1.86 5.29 -12.56
N PRO A 97 1.14 4.16 -12.72
CA PRO A 97 0.97 3.23 -11.60
C PRO A 97 2.25 2.46 -11.24
N LEU A 98 3.17 2.29 -12.19
CA LEU A 98 4.48 1.67 -11.91
C LEU A 98 5.39 2.64 -11.15
N GLU A 99 5.34 3.93 -11.47
CA GLU A 99 6.02 4.98 -10.72
C GLU A 99 5.50 5.07 -9.28
N GLU A 100 4.18 4.98 -9.08
CA GLU A 100 3.60 4.99 -7.73
C GLU A 100 4.10 3.81 -6.88
N LYS A 101 4.23 2.61 -7.48
CA LYS A 101 4.79 1.43 -6.79
C LYS A 101 6.28 1.55 -6.52
N LEU A 102 7.03 2.11 -7.47
CA LEU A 102 8.49 2.27 -7.35
C LEU A 102 8.90 3.55 -6.65
N ARG A 103 7.96 4.45 -6.31
CA ARG A 103 8.23 5.75 -5.68
C ARG A 103 9.15 5.63 -4.48
N PHE A 104 8.84 4.69 -3.59
CA PHE A 104 9.68 4.45 -2.41
C PHE A 104 11.10 4.01 -2.78
N SER A 105 11.25 3.13 -3.77
CA SER A 105 12.56 2.68 -4.23
C SER A 105 13.36 3.82 -4.87
N ILE A 106 12.70 4.67 -5.68
CA ILE A 106 13.30 5.85 -6.31
C ILE A 106 13.74 6.84 -5.24
N GLU A 107 12.87 7.18 -4.29
CA GLU A 107 13.18 8.07 -3.16
C GLU A 107 14.33 7.51 -2.30
N ARG A 108 14.37 6.20 -2.09
CA ARG A 108 15.48 5.54 -1.39
C ARG A 108 16.80 5.68 -2.15
N PHE A 109 16.81 5.41 -3.46
CA PHE A 109 18.01 5.55 -4.29
C PHE A 109 18.49 7.00 -4.37
N LEU A 110 17.56 7.97 -4.47
CA LEU A 110 17.89 9.40 -4.44
C LEU A 110 18.48 9.80 -3.09
N ARG A 111 17.92 9.32 -1.98
CA ARG A 111 18.48 9.57 -0.65
C ARG A 111 19.88 8.97 -0.50
N THR A 112 20.08 7.73 -0.92
CA THR A 112 21.41 7.09 -0.89
C THR A 112 22.41 7.79 -1.80
N ALA A 113 22.00 8.25 -2.99
CA ALA A 113 22.87 9.02 -3.88
C ALA A 113 23.23 10.40 -3.29
N ALA A 114 22.27 11.09 -2.67
CA ALA A 114 22.50 12.36 -1.99
C ALA A 114 23.44 12.20 -0.78
N ASP A 115 23.27 11.12 -0.01
CA ASP A 115 24.15 10.80 1.12
C ASP A 115 25.56 10.42 0.64
N ALA A 116 25.68 9.72 -0.50
CA ALA A 116 26.97 9.42 -1.13
C ALA A 116 27.67 10.68 -1.67
N GLN A 117 26.92 11.62 -2.27
CA GLN A 117 27.44 12.92 -2.70
C GLN A 117 27.90 13.75 -1.50
N ARG A 118 27.10 13.84 -0.43
CA ARG A 118 27.52 14.51 0.82
C ARG A 118 28.75 13.86 1.43
N ALA A 119 28.85 12.54 1.42
CA ALA A 119 30.02 11.83 1.92
C ALA A 119 31.27 12.09 1.03
N ALA A 120 31.10 12.26 -0.29
CA ALA A 120 32.18 12.67 -1.18
C ALA A 120 32.61 14.13 -0.93
N ASP A 121 31.65 15.04 -0.74
CA ASP A 121 31.90 16.45 -0.45
C ASP A 121 32.50 16.67 0.96
N GLN A 122 32.10 15.86 1.94
CA GLN A 122 32.69 15.85 3.28
C GLN A 122 34.05 15.14 3.30
N GLY A 123 34.23 14.09 2.49
CA GLY A 123 35.50 13.38 2.33
C GLY A 123 36.61 14.20 1.68
N THR A 124 36.29 15.25 0.91
CA THR A 124 37.27 16.22 0.40
C THR A 124 37.62 17.29 1.43
N LYS A 125 36.74 17.63 2.38
CA LYS A 125 37.03 18.52 3.52
C LYS A 125 37.76 17.82 4.68
N ALA A 126 37.57 16.52 4.86
CA ALA A 126 38.22 15.74 5.91
C ALA A 126 39.68 15.33 5.59
N LYS A 127 40.16 15.54 4.35
CA LYS A 127 41.56 15.29 3.98
C LYS A 127 42.51 16.48 4.21
N SER A 128 42.01 17.66 4.61
CA SER A 128 42.86 18.84 4.87
C SER A 128 43.05 19.16 6.37
N LYS A 129 42.55 18.32 7.28
CA LYS A 129 42.77 18.48 8.73
C LYS A 129 42.97 17.10 9.36
N ASN A 130 44.20 16.63 9.35
CA ASN A 130 44.67 15.62 10.29
C ASN A 130 46.13 15.93 10.61
N ASP A 131 46.31 16.83 11.57
CA ASP A 131 47.39 16.81 12.56
C ASP A 131 46.88 17.58 13.78
N ILE A 132 47.24 17.10 14.99
CA ILE A 132 46.93 17.57 16.36
C ILE A 132 45.89 16.72 17.11
N PRO A 133 46.27 16.04 18.21
CA PRO A 133 45.35 15.33 19.10
C PRO A 133 44.94 16.20 20.29
N GLY A 134 43.64 16.24 20.62
CA GLY A 134 43.18 16.68 21.94
C GLY A 134 41.80 17.32 22.01
N SER A 135 40.97 16.75 22.89
CA SER A 135 39.87 17.38 23.64
C SER A 135 38.47 17.52 23.02
N GLU A 136 37.57 16.70 23.60
CA GLU A 136 36.21 16.98 24.08
C GLU A 136 35.06 17.40 23.14
N SER A 137 34.00 16.57 23.24
CA SER A 137 32.56 16.87 23.14
C SER A 137 31.98 17.30 21.79
N GLU A 138 31.06 16.48 21.26
CA GLU A 138 29.62 16.78 21.15
C GLU A 138 28.91 15.63 20.41
N GLU A 139 27.64 15.45 20.76
CA GLU A 139 26.79 14.31 20.46
C GLU A 139 26.27 14.33 19.02
N GLU A 140 26.39 13.21 18.28
CA GLU A 140 25.55 12.96 17.12
C GLU A 140 24.94 11.56 17.16
N MET A 141 23.60 11.58 17.17
CA MET A 141 22.69 10.45 17.24
C MET A 141 22.82 9.52 16.04
N SER A 142 23.32 8.31 16.27
CA SER A 142 23.21 7.19 15.34
C SER A 142 21.86 6.51 15.52
N ASP A 143 20.94 6.76 14.58
CA ASP A 143 19.64 6.08 14.47
C ASP A 143 19.84 4.69 13.82
N GLU A 144 20.22 3.72 14.66
CA GLU A 144 20.30 2.30 14.32
C GLU A 144 18.94 1.63 14.62
N GLU A 145 18.02 1.66 13.66
CA GLU A 145 16.83 0.79 13.69
C GLU A 145 17.26 -0.63 13.36
N SER A 146 17.60 -1.37 14.42
CA SER A 146 17.77 -2.81 14.46
C SER A 146 16.43 -3.47 14.80
N ASP A 147 15.89 -4.19 13.82
CA ASP A 147 14.77 -5.11 13.97
C ASP A 147 15.27 -6.38 14.69
N GLU A 148 14.85 -6.60 15.94
CA GLU A 148 15.03 -7.89 16.61
C GLU A 148 13.98 -8.89 16.13
N GLY A 149 14.45 -9.79 15.26
CA GLY A 149 13.84 -11.08 14.96
C GLY A 149 14.88 -12.20 14.99
N ASN A 150 15.06 -12.80 16.16
CA ASN A 150 15.60 -14.15 16.42
C ASN A 150 17.13 -14.34 16.52
N GLY A 151 17.57 -14.66 17.75
CA GLY A 151 18.96 -14.91 18.08
C GLY A 151 19.49 -16.26 17.60
N LYS A 152 20.60 -16.22 16.87
CA LYS A 152 21.63 -17.27 16.87
C LYS A 152 23.01 -16.60 16.85
N SER A 153 23.75 -16.78 17.94
CA SER A 153 25.12 -16.29 18.09
C SER A 153 26.06 -16.97 17.10
N HIS A 154 26.60 -16.25 16.12
CA HIS A 154 27.81 -16.66 15.42
C HIS A 154 28.92 -15.63 15.61
N ARG A 155 30.05 -16.17 16.05
CA ARG A 155 31.32 -15.55 16.42
C ARG A 155 31.81 -14.51 15.40
N LEU A 156 32.18 -13.33 15.92
CA LEU A 156 32.83 -12.23 15.19
C LEU A 156 34.14 -12.71 14.53
N GLN A 157 34.31 -12.43 13.24
CA GLN A 157 35.62 -12.36 12.58
C GLN A 157 35.83 -10.96 11.98
N PRO A 158 37.08 -10.45 11.92
CA PRO A 158 37.36 -9.08 11.53
C PRO A 158 37.36 -8.89 10.00
N ARG A 159 37.12 -7.62 9.64
CA ARG A 159 36.81 -7.03 8.33
C ARG A 159 37.78 -7.38 7.18
N ARG A 160 37.26 -7.32 5.94
CA ARG A 160 37.81 -6.50 4.82
C ARG A 160 36.92 -6.60 3.57
N GLY A 161 36.78 -5.49 2.84
CA GLY A 161 36.24 -5.48 1.48
C GLY A 161 35.15 -4.43 1.23
N LYS A 162 35.46 -3.48 0.35
CA LYS A 162 34.58 -2.44 -0.19
C LYS A 162 33.38 -3.10 -0.87
N ARG A 163 32.18 -3.01 -0.28
CA ARG A 163 30.97 -3.61 -0.85
C ARG A 163 30.45 -2.73 -1.97
N VAL A 164 30.49 -3.26 -3.19
CA VAL A 164 29.78 -2.73 -4.36
C VAL A 164 28.29 -3.05 -4.18
N ALA A 165 27.43 -2.12 -4.58
CA ALA A 165 25.99 -2.24 -4.49
C ALA A 165 25.46 -3.24 -5.55
N GLY A 166 24.94 -4.37 -5.08
CA GLY A 166 24.14 -5.31 -5.87
C GLY A 166 23.24 -6.11 -4.93
N PRO A 167 22.05 -6.57 -5.37
CA PRO A 167 21.17 -7.38 -4.53
C PRO A 167 21.74 -8.80 -4.36
N ASN A 168 21.71 -9.34 -3.13
CA ASN A 168 22.12 -10.71 -2.83
C ASN A 168 21.04 -11.70 -3.33
N LEU A 169 21.31 -12.40 -4.44
CA LEU A 169 20.41 -13.44 -4.98
C LEU A 169 20.31 -14.70 -4.09
N SER A 170 21.17 -14.85 -3.08
CA SER A 170 21.17 -15.99 -2.15
C SER A 170 19.94 -16.05 -1.25
N ASN A 171 19.19 -14.96 -1.11
CA ASN A 171 17.97 -14.93 -0.30
C ASN A 171 16.71 -15.23 -1.14
N LEU A 172 16.87 -15.53 -2.43
CA LEU A 172 15.76 -15.84 -3.35
C LEU A 172 15.63 -17.35 -3.63
N ILE A 173 16.50 -18.18 -3.06
CA ILE A 173 16.48 -19.63 -3.18
C ILE A 173 16.19 -20.20 -1.78
N ASP A 174 14.94 -20.58 -1.52
CA ASP A 174 14.59 -21.43 -0.37
C ASP A 174 15.01 -22.87 -0.70
N ASP A 175 16.29 -23.20 -0.43
CA ASP A 175 16.75 -24.59 -0.39
C ASP A 175 16.31 -25.23 0.93
N GLU A 176 15.07 -25.73 0.96
CA GLU A 176 14.65 -26.74 1.95
C GLU A 176 15.34 -28.07 1.62
N THR A 177 16.65 -28.19 1.91
CA THR A 177 17.32 -29.48 1.99
C THR A 177 18.09 -29.61 3.29
N VAL A 178 17.51 -30.44 4.17
CA VAL A 178 18.09 -31.20 5.28
C VAL A 178 19.57 -30.90 5.55
N THR A 179 19.84 -29.95 6.45
CA THR A 179 21.16 -29.85 7.08
C THR A 179 21.27 -30.95 8.14
N GLN A 180 21.86 -32.09 7.76
CA GLN A 180 22.30 -33.09 8.71
C GLN A 180 23.38 -32.46 9.60
N HIS A 181 23.12 -32.42 10.91
CA HIS A 181 24.10 -31.97 11.90
C HIS A 181 25.33 -32.88 11.86
N LYS A 182 26.44 -32.36 11.33
CA LYS A 182 27.76 -32.97 11.50
C LYS A 182 28.17 -32.86 12.97
N HIS A 183 28.34 -34.00 13.64
CA HIS A 183 29.00 -34.04 14.95
C HIS A 183 30.51 -33.85 14.75
N GLU A 184 31.03 -32.70 15.17
CA GLU A 184 32.47 -32.51 15.36
C GLU A 184 32.90 -33.29 16.62
N VAL A 185 33.69 -34.35 16.42
CA VAL A 185 34.34 -35.08 17.50
C VAL A 185 35.59 -34.28 17.89
N ASN A 186 35.50 -33.47 18.94
CA ASN A 186 36.68 -32.93 19.59
C ASN A 186 37.34 -34.06 20.40
N SER A 187 38.62 -34.33 20.15
CA SER A 187 39.41 -35.43 20.71
C SER A 187 39.78 -35.26 22.19
N THR A 188 39.04 -34.46 22.96
CA THR A 188 39.20 -34.37 24.40
C THR A 188 38.16 -35.30 25.01
N GLY A 189 38.60 -36.38 25.67
CA GLY A 189 37.75 -37.45 26.25
C GLY A 189 36.81 -37.01 27.38
N ILE A 190 36.35 -35.76 27.35
CA ILE A 190 35.40 -35.16 28.26
C ILE A 190 34.02 -35.31 27.62
N TYR A 191 33.21 -36.20 28.18
CA TYR A 191 31.83 -36.41 27.75
C TYR A 191 31.02 -35.11 27.91
N ILE A 192 30.56 -34.55 26.79
CA ILE A 192 29.64 -33.41 26.78
C ILE A 192 28.23 -33.97 26.61
N PRO A 193 27.35 -33.87 27.63
CA PRO A 193 25.99 -34.36 27.52
C PRO A 193 25.20 -33.58 26.45
N PRO A 194 24.30 -34.24 25.72
CA PRO A 194 23.53 -33.61 24.66
C PRO A 194 22.61 -32.53 25.23
N ARG A 195 22.63 -31.33 24.63
CA ARG A 195 21.69 -30.25 24.95
C ARG A 195 20.33 -30.60 24.39
N GLN A 196 19.42 -31.08 25.24
CA GLN A 196 18.02 -31.32 24.85
C GLN A 196 17.28 -29.99 24.75
N ASN A 197 16.58 -29.77 23.63
CA ASN A 197 15.64 -28.65 23.48
C ASN A 197 14.48 -28.86 24.46
N ARG A 198 13.95 -27.77 25.03
CA ARG A 198 12.78 -27.85 25.93
C ARG A 198 11.59 -28.47 25.18
N VAL A 199 11.17 -29.66 25.62
CA VAL A 199 9.91 -30.26 25.22
C VAL A 199 8.80 -29.62 26.05
N LEU A 200 7.89 -28.89 25.40
CA LEU A 200 6.67 -28.41 26.04
C LEU A 200 5.74 -29.61 26.23
N MET A 201 5.20 -29.78 27.44
CA MET A 201 4.18 -30.80 27.72
C MET A 201 2.91 -30.47 26.90
N GLU A 202 2.37 -31.44 26.19
CA GLU A 202 1.05 -31.35 25.54
C GLU A 202 -0.04 -31.33 26.62
N THR A 203 -0.31 -30.15 27.15
CA THR A 203 -1.53 -29.91 27.92
C THR A 203 -2.70 -30.03 26.94
N GLY A 204 -3.65 -30.91 27.28
CA GLY A 204 -4.63 -31.45 26.35
C GLY A 204 -5.40 -30.41 25.52
N ARG A 205 -5.62 -30.82 24.26
CA ARG A 205 -6.31 -30.14 23.15
C ARG A 205 -5.45 -29.07 22.46
N PRO A 206 -5.24 -29.17 21.12
CA PRO A 206 -4.72 -28.05 20.37
C PRO A 206 -5.71 -26.92 20.56
N LYS A 207 -5.33 -25.87 21.30
CA LYS A 207 -6.05 -24.61 21.30
C LYS A 207 -6.18 -24.26 19.82
N GLU A 208 -7.39 -24.30 19.26
CA GLU A 208 -7.68 -23.73 17.96
C GLU A 208 -7.01 -22.37 17.96
N ARG A 209 -6.06 -22.18 17.05
CA ARG A 209 -5.26 -20.97 16.96
C ARG A 209 -6.26 -19.85 16.73
N ASN A 210 -6.69 -19.17 17.80
CA ASN A 210 -7.67 -18.11 17.75
C ASN A 210 -7.27 -17.22 16.59
N GLU A 211 -8.03 -17.32 15.50
CA GLU A 211 -7.78 -16.54 14.31
C GLU A 211 -7.70 -15.10 14.80
N ARG A 212 -6.58 -14.42 14.50
CA ARG A 212 -6.33 -13.07 14.97
C ARG A 212 -7.57 -12.26 14.63
N LYS A 213 -8.37 -11.92 15.66
CA LYS A 213 -9.65 -11.26 15.46
C LYS A 213 -9.35 -10.03 14.62
N SER A 214 -10.00 -9.93 13.46
CA SER A 214 -9.88 -8.75 12.61
C SER A 214 -10.14 -7.54 13.49
N HIS A 215 -9.20 -6.59 13.48
CA HIS A 215 -9.31 -5.43 14.34
C HIS A 215 -10.60 -4.69 14.02
N LYS A 216 -11.48 -4.62 15.01
CA LYS A 216 -12.75 -3.89 14.95
C LYS A 216 -12.44 -2.40 14.72
N SER A 217 -13.27 -1.73 13.93
CA SER A 217 -13.21 -0.28 13.76
C SER A 217 -13.91 0.41 14.93
N PHE A 218 -13.18 1.23 15.68
CA PHE A 218 -13.68 1.96 16.85
C PHE A 218 -14.95 2.77 16.55
N VAL A 219 -14.91 3.60 15.50
CA VAL A 219 -16.04 4.46 15.09
C VAL A 219 -17.31 3.66 14.75
N MET A 220 -17.17 2.49 14.12
CA MET A 220 -18.34 1.64 13.83
C MET A 220 -18.91 1.02 15.11
N GLU A 221 -18.06 0.70 16.08
CA GLU A 221 -18.51 0.15 17.37
C GLU A 221 -19.26 1.22 18.18
N GLU A 222 -18.75 2.46 18.21
CA GLU A 222 -19.44 3.62 18.80
C GLU A 222 -20.80 3.85 18.12
N PHE A 223 -20.83 3.97 16.79
CA PHE A 223 -22.08 4.11 16.03
C PHE A 223 -23.09 2.98 16.29
N VAL A 224 -22.61 1.73 16.38
CA VAL A 224 -23.48 0.59 16.67
C VAL A 224 -24.04 0.68 18.09
N ASN A 225 -23.23 1.08 19.06
CA ASN A 225 -23.66 1.16 20.46
C ASN A 225 -24.61 2.32 20.69
N ASP A 226 -24.32 3.50 20.12
CA ASP A 226 -25.05 4.73 20.43
C ASP A 226 -26.31 4.90 19.56
N GLU A 227 -26.25 4.53 18.28
CA GLU A 227 -27.33 4.81 17.33
C GLU A 227 -28.14 3.57 16.93
N LEU A 228 -27.49 2.42 16.70
CA LEU A 228 -28.19 1.22 16.20
C LEU A 228 -28.72 0.31 17.31
N SER A 229 -28.02 0.24 18.43
CA SER A 229 -28.37 -0.62 19.55
C SER A 229 -29.39 0.07 20.43
N ALA A 230 -30.53 -0.59 20.66
CA ALA A 230 -31.52 -0.14 21.65
C ALA A 230 -31.12 -0.53 23.10
N ALA A 231 -29.97 -1.19 23.28
CA ALA A 231 -29.52 -1.60 24.61
C ALA A 231 -28.91 -0.40 25.37
N PRO A 232 -29.26 -0.19 26.65
CA PRO A 232 -28.69 0.91 27.44
C PRO A 232 -27.20 0.68 27.71
N ILE A 233 -26.40 1.73 27.52
CA ILE A 233 -24.96 1.72 27.80
C ILE A 233 -24.73 2.15 29.25
N ALA A 234 -23.83 1.45 29.95
CA ALA A 234 -23.48 1.77 31.33
C ALA A 234 -22.51 2.95 31.40
N GLU A 235 -23.05 4.15 31.59
CA GLU A 235 -22.24 5.35 31.83
C GLU A 235 -21.71 5.39 33.28
N PRO A 236 -20.42 5.73 33.49
CA PRO A 236 -19.86 5.88 34.82
C PRO A 236 -20.38 7.15 35.50
N SER A 237 -20.32 7.15 36.83
CA SER A 237 -20.56 8.39 37.59
C SER A 237 -19.49 9.44 37.23
N ILE A 238 -19.91 10.70 37.06
CA ILE A 238 -19.12 11.83 36.54
C ILE A 238 -17.78 12.02 37.28
N GLY A 239 -17.74 11.75 38.59
CA GLY A 239 -16.52 11.91 39.40
C GLY A 239 -15.51 10.76 39.28
N THR A 240 -15.91 9.60 38.75
CA THR A 240 -15.06 8.38 38.73
C THR A 240 -14.08 8.35 37.55
N THR A 241 -14.31 9.18 36.54
CA THR A 241 -13.50 9.28 35.32
C THR A 241 -12.31 10.23 35.49
N ILE A 242 -12.32 11.10 36.50
CA ILE A 242 -11.27 12.10 36.75
C ILE A 242 -10.05 11.44 37.41
N VAL A 243 -8.87 11.67 36.84
CA VAL A 243 -7.58 11.15 37.32
C VAL A 243 -6.64 12.30 37.69
N GLN A 244 -5.80 12.07 38.70
CA GLN A 244 -4.76 13.01 39.14
C GLN A 244 -5.33 14.42 39.45
N GLY A 245 -6.49 14.48 40.10
CA GLY A 245 -7.10 15.75 40.53
C GLY A 245 -7.51 16.67 39.37
N GLY A 246 -7.93 16.12 38.23
CA GLY A 246 -8.42 16.90 37.09
C GLY A 246 -7.41 17.09 35.96
N ARG A 247 -6.18 16.59 36.11
CA ARG A 247 -5.17 16.69 35.04
C ARG A 247 -5.48 15.80 33.84
N LYS A 248 -6.19 14.69 34.06
CA LYS A 248 -6.56 13.73 33.03
C LYS A 248 -7.95 13.17 33.29
N MET A 249 -8.65 12.83 32.22
CA MET A 249 -9.88 12.04 32.25
C MET A 249 -9.57 10.63 31.72
N LYS A 250 -10.27 9.60 32.17
CA LYS A 250 -10.15 8.25 31.60
C LYS A 250 -11.02 8.12 30.36
N THR A 251 -10.45 7.57 29.28
CA THR A 251 -11.22 7.19 28.09
C THR A 251 -12.09 5.97 28.35
N THR A 252 -12.96 5.64 27.40
CA THR A 252 -13.76 4.41 27.45
C THR A 252 -12.89 3.15 27.35
N GLU A 253 -11.82 3.16 26.54
CA GLU A 253 -10.85 2.06 26.41
C GLU A 253 -10.05 1.87 27.71
N GLU A 254 -9.48 2.95 28.27
CA GLU A 254 -8.71 2.87 29.53
C GLU A 254 -9.56 2.40 30.71
N ARG A 255 -10.87 2.72 30.71
CA ARG A 255 -11.81 2.26 31.74
C ARG A 255 -12.10 0.76 31.63
N LYS A 256 -12.23 0.24 30.40
CA LYS A 256 -12.38 -1.19 30.15
C LYS A 256 -11.13 -1.95 30.62
N ASP A 257 -9.94 -1.46 30.30
CA ASP A 257 -8.67 -2.06 30.74
C ASP A 257 -8.52 -2.09 32.28
N GLU A 258 -8.94 -1.03 32.98
CA GLU A 258 -8.92 -1.00 34.44
C GLU A 258 -9.96 -1.95 35.05
N ALA A 259 -11.13 -2.07 34.43
CA ALA A 259 -12.15 -3.04 34.83
C ALA A 259 -11.63 -4.48 34.64
N GLU A 260 -11.03 -4.80 33.48
CA GLU A 260 -10.40 -6.10 33.25
C GLU A 260 -9.28 -6.40 34.26
N ARG A 261 -8.49 -5.38 34.62
CA ARG A 261 -7.48 -5.51 35.67
C ARG A 261 -8.10 -5.80 37.04
N ARG A 262 -9.17 -5.08 37.42
CA ARG A 262 -9.91 -5.34 38.67
C ARG A 262 -10.49 -6.74 38.67
N ASP A 263 -11.17 -7.13 37.61
CA ASP A 263 -11.78 -8.45 37.46
C ASP A 263 -10.71 -9.55 37.61
N TYR A 264 -9.52 -9.34 37.04
CA TYR A 264 -8.40 -10.27 37.22
C TYR A 264 -7.90 -10.33 38.68
N GLU A 265 -7.77 -9.18 39.34
CA GLU A 265 -7.32 -9.09 40.74
C GLU A 265 -8.36 -9.70 41.69
N GLU A 266 -9.65 -9.55 41.41
CA GLU A 266 -10.77 -10.10 42.19
C GLU A 266 -10.95 -11.60 41.96
N THR A 267 -10.83 -12.08 40.72
CA THR A 267 -10.94 -13.50 40.40
C THR A 267 -9.77 -14.32 40.94
N ASN A 268 -8.56 -13.78 40.89
CA ASN A 268 -7.35 -14.47 41.35
C ASN A 268 -6.91 -14.07 42.76
N PHE A 269 -7.59 -13.10 43.39
CA PHE A 269 -7.27 -12.55 44.71
C PHE A 269 -5.81 -12.11 44.89
N VAL A 270 -5.13 -11.75 43.79
CA VAL A 270 -3.73 -11.33 43.78
C VAL A 270 -3.60 -9.99 43.09
N ARG A 271 -2.98 -9.01 43.76
CA ARG A 271 -2.73 -7.68 43.20
C ARG A 271 -1.64 -7.74 42.13
N LEU A 272 -1.93 -7.16 40.96
CA LEU A 272 -0.93 -6.99 39.93
C LEU A 272 0.06 -5.90 40.33
N PRO A 273 1.37 -6.08 40.06
CA PRO A 273 2.34 -5.02 40.28
C PRO A 273 2.00 -3.78 39.44
N LYS A 274 2.48 -2.62 39.88
CA LYS A 274 2.40 -1.40 39.06
C LYS A 274 3.15 -1.62 37.75
N GLU A 275 2.72 -0.95 36.68
CA GLU A 275 3.32 -1.05 35.36
C GLU A 275 4.85 -0.89 35.41
N SER A 276 5.56 -1.82 34.76
CA SER A 276 7.02 -1.79 34.69
C SER A 276 7.50 -0.58 33.91
N LYS A 277 8.77 -0.18 34.10
CA LYS A 277 9.41 0.87 33.28
C LYS A 277 9.32 0.53 31.79
N LYS A 278 9.42 -0.76 31.44
CA LYS A 278 9.26 -1.26 30.07
C LYS A 278 7.83 -1.04 29.54
N ASP A 279 6.83 -1.33 30.35
CA ASP A 279 5.42 -1.20 29.95
C ASP A 279 5.03 0.26 29.78
N LYS A 280 5.49 1.13 30.70
CA LYS A 280 5.34 2.59 30.60
C LYS A 280 5.99 3.16 29.35
N ALA A 281 7.22 2.73 29.05
CA ALA A 281 7.91 3.15 27.83
C ALA A 281 7.16 2.70 26.57
N LYS A 282 6.61 1.47 26.57
CA LYS A 282 5.79 0.96 25.47
C LYS A 282 4.48 1.74 25.32
N LYS A 283 3.78 2.04 26.43
CA LYS A 283 2.56 2.86 26.43
C LYS A 283 2.84 4.26 25.91
N ASN A 284 3.93 4.90 26.34
CA ASN A 284 4.36 6.21 25.85
C ASN A 284 4.76 6.18 24.37
N LYS A 285 5.45 5.12 23.89
CA LYS A 285 5.79 4.97 22.47
C LYS A 285 4.53 4.76 21.63
N ALA A 286 3.56 3.99 22.12
CA ALA A 286 2.28 3.79 21.45
C ALA A 286 1.47 5.10 21.40
N SER A 287 1.41 5.87 22.50
CA SER A 287 0.71 7.15 22.53
C SER A 287 1.42 8.24 21.73
N GLY A 288 2.75 8.19 21.62
CA GLY A 288 3.52 9.18 20.84
C GLY A 288 3.59 8.89 19.34
N ARG A 289 3.44 7.62 18.94
CA ARG A 289 3.39 7.21 17.53
C ARG A 289 1.99 7.28 16.94
N ASN A 290 0.98 7.11 17.78
CA ASN A 290 -0.41 7.24 17.38
C ASN A 290 -0.81 8.70 17.56
N ASP A 291 -1.22 9.35 16.48
CA ASP A 291 -1.81 10.69 16.49
C ASP A 291 -3.26 10.61 17.00
N ARG A 292 -3.41 10.09 18.23
CA ARG A 292 -4.65 10.03 18.98
C ARG A 292 -4.63 11.16 19.98
N MET A 293 -5.60 12.04 19.89
CA MET A 293 -5.76 13.14 20.83
C MET A 293 -6.84 12.75 21.85
N GLN A 294 -6.57 12.98 23.13
CA GLN A 294 -7.58 12.81 24.15
C GLN A 294 -8.09 14.19 24.57
N PHE A 295 -9.40 14.40 24.45
CA PHE A 295 -10.04 15.66 24.84
C PHE A 295 -11.35 15.37 25.54
N GLY A 296 -11.55 15.98 26.71
CA GLY A 296 -12.81 15.83 27.46
C GLY A 296 -13.11 14.43 28.02
N GLY A 297 -12.20 13.46 27.90
CA GLY A 297 -12.47 12.05 28.22
C GLY A 297 -12.87 11.22 27.00
N GLU A 298 -13.05 11.85 25.85
CA GLU A 298 -13.27 11.22 24.55
C GLU A 298 -11.95 11.08 23.78
N GLU A 299 -11.88 10.07 22.92
CA GLU A 299 -10.74 9.82 22.04
C GLU A 299 -11.02 10.38 20.65
N TRP A 300 -10.18 11.31 20.22
CA TRP A 300 -10.18 11.85 18.87
C TRP A 300 -9.14 11.10 18.05
N HIS A 301 -9.61 10.36 17.06
CA HIS A 301 -8.78 9.62 16.13
C HIS A 301 -8.57 10.40 14.84
N ASN A 302 -7.38 10.25 14.25
CA ASN A 302 -7.13 10.72 12.90
C ASN A 302 -7.99 9.98 11.86
N LEU A 303 -8.54 10.76 10.93
CA LEU A 303 -9.39 10.27 9.85
C LEU A 303 -8.64 9.38 8.82
N GLY A 304 -7.31 9.39 8.78
CA GLY A 304 -6.53 8.69 7.75
C GLY A 304 -6.65 7.16 7.79
N GLU A 305 -6.30 6.51 8.90
CA GLU A 305 -6.23 5.04 8.95
C GLU A 305 -7.60 4.39 9.28
N GLY A 306 -8.45 5.09 10.02
CA GLY A 306 -9.76 4.60 10.42
C GLY A 306 -10.74 4.46 9.24
N ILE A 307 -10.72 5.42 8.30
CA ILE A 307 -11.65 5.46 7.17
C ILE A 307 -11.40 4.33 6.19
N ASP A 308 -10.15 4.07 5.81
CA ASP A 308 -9.80 2.96 4.91
C ASP A 308 -10.25 1.61 5.46
N ARG A 309 -10.24 1.45 6.79
CA ARG A 309 -10.72 0.24 7.45
C ARG A 309 -12.24 0.13 7.42
N ILE A 310 -12.94 1.22 7.69
CA ILE A 310 -14.40 1.28 7.55
C ILE A 310 -14.79 0.97 6.10
N ASP A 311 -14.10 1.55 5.14
CA ASP A 311 -14.31 1.28 3.72
C ASP A 311 -14.05 -0.20 3.39
N ARG A 312 -12.98 -0.83 3.90
CA ARG A 312 -12.75 -2.28 3.73
C ARG A 312 -13.79 -3.16 4.42
N LEU A 313 -14.30 -2.77 5.59
CA LEU A 313 -15.31 -3.52 6.35
C LEU A 313 -16.70 -3.40 5.72
N THR A 314 -17.04 -2.21 5.23
CA THR A 314 -18.32 -1.89 4.57
C THR A 314 -18.33 -2.34 3.11
N LYS A 315 -17.17 -2.37 2.44
CA LYS A 315 -16.99 -3.05 1.15
C LYS A 315 -17.25 -4.53 1.36
N ARG A 316 -18.46 -4.89 0.97
CA ARG A 316 -19.05 -6.22 1.03
C ARG A 316 -18.00 -7.33 0.85
N LYS A 317 -17.77 -8.11 1.90
CA LYS A 317 -17.13 -9.44 1.82
C LYS A 317 -18.08 -10.39 1.07
N GLY A 318 -18.25 -10.16 -0.23
CA GLY A 318 -18.80 -11.14 -1.14
C GLY A 318 -17.73 -12.21 -1.39
N PRO A 319 -18.10 -13.48 -1.59
CA PRO A 319 -17.14 -14.49 -2.02
C PRO A 319 -16.46 -13.97 -3.29
N ALA A 320 -15.13 -13.95 -3.28
CA ALA A 320 -14.36 -13.60 -4.47
C ALA A 320 -14.70 -14.63 -5.56
N GLY A 321 -15.32 -14.16 -6.64
CA GLY A 321 -15.65 -14.98 -7.79
C GLY A 321 -17.13 -14.94 -8.14
N GLY A 322 -17.42 -14.57 -9.39
CA GLY A 322 -18.74 -14.67 -10.01
C GLY A 322 -19.19 -16.12 -10.22
N ASN A 323 -19.21 -16.90 -9.14
CA ASN A 323 -19.70 -18.27 -9.14
C ASN A 323 -21.23 -18.25 -9.03
N VAL A 324 -21.90 -19.19 -9.69
CA VAL A 324 -23.37 -19.36 -9.68
C VAL A 324 -23.94 -19.41 -8.26
N ARG A 325 -23.18 -19.93 -7.29
CA ARG A 325 -23.51 -19.91 -5.85
C ARG A 325 -23.64 -18.50 -5.29
N ALA A 326 -22.77 -17.57 -5.67
CA ALA A 326 -22.83 -16.18 -5.26
C ALA A 326 -24.07 -15.47 -5.86
N LEU A 327 -24.47 -15.80 -7.09
CA LEU A 327 -25.72 -15.31 -7.68
C LEU A 327 -26.95 -15.90 -6.99
N LEU A 328 -26.93 -17.19 -6.66
CA LEU A 328 -28.00 -17.87 -5.92
C LEU A 328 -28.16 -17.26 -4.52
N GLU A 329 -27.07 -17.07 -3.78
CA GLU A 329 -27.07 -16.41 -2.47
C GLU A 329 -27.54 -14.95 -2.57
N LYS A 330 -27.13 -14.22 -3.60
CA LYS A 330 -27.59 -12.85 -3.85
C LYS A 330 -29.10 -12.81 -4.16
N SER A 331 -29.61 -13.79 -4.90
CA SER A 331 -31.05 -13.96 -5.17
C SER A 331 -31.82 -14.33 -3.90
N ARG A 332 -31.30 -15.25 -3.08
CA ARG A 332 -31.92 -15.66 -1.82
C ARG A 332 -31.93 -14.55 -0.78
N LYS A 333 -30.85 -13.75 -0.70
CA LYS A 333 -30.78 -12.53 0.13
C LYS A 333 -31.69 -11.40 -0.36
N ARG A 334 -32.21 -11.49 -1.59
CA ARG A 334 -33.19 -10.56 -2.18
C ARG A 334 -34.62 -11.12 -2.14
N GLY A 335 -34.86 -12.21 -1.41
CA GLY A 335 -36.10 -12.99 -1.48
C GLY A 335 -37.17 -12.60 -0.45
N PHE A 336 -38.37 -12.40 -0.99
CA PHE A 336 -39.74 -12.43 -0.44
C PHE A 336 -40.29 -11.23 0.35
N ASP A 337 -39.51 -10.50 1.14
CA ASP A 337 -40.05 -9.38 1.94
C ASP A 337 -39.86 -7.98 1.30
N THR A 338 -39.43 -7.89 0.05
CA THR A 338 -39.48 -6.62 -0.69
C THR A 338 -40.90 -6.37 -1.19
N THR A 339 -41.79 -5.98 -0.28
CA THR A 339 -43.03 -5.25 -0.57
C THR A 339 -42.71 -3.83 -1.02
N ASP A 340 -41.81 -3.65 -2.00
CA ASP A 340 -41.69 -2.39 -2.71
C ASP A 340 -42.22 -2.63 -4.12
N GLY A 341 -43.36 -1.99 -4.38
CA GLY A 341 -44.16 -2.14 -5.58
C GLY A 341 -43.44 -1.67 -6.85
N PRO A 342 -44.13 -1.74 -8.00
CA PRO A 342 -43.51 -1.58 -9.30
C PRO A 342 -43.12 -0.11 -9.51
N ARG A 343 -41.86 0.23 -9.23
CA ARG A 343 -41.30 1.50 -9.71
C ARG A 343 -41.03 1.38 -11.19
N ALA A 344 -41.95 1.98 -11.93
CA ALA A 344 -41.85 2.32 -13.33
C ALA A 344 -40.50 3.00 -13.63
N SER A 345 -39.58 2.25 -14.22
CA SER A 345 -38.60 2.79 -15.17
C SER A 345 -38.48 1.78 -16.29
N GLY A 346 -38.99 2.16 -17.44
CA GLY A 346 -39.13 1.30 -18.60
C GLY A 346 -37.81 0.71 -19.07
N HIS A 347 -37.96 -0.39 -19.81
CA HIS A 347 -36.93 -1.04 -20.60
C HIS A 347 -35.98 -1.96 -19.82
N ASP A 348 -36.52 -3.03 -19.23
CA ASP A 348 -35.88 -4.34 -19.38
C ASP A 348 -36.86 -5.48 -19.05
N LEU A 349 -37.13 -6.32 -20.03
CA LEU A 349 -37.85 -7.59 -19.86
C LEU A 349 -36.98 -8.52 -19.01
N GLY A 350 -37.15 -8.43 -17.70
CA GLY A 350 -36.45 -9.22 -16.71
C GLY A 350 -36.43 -10.69 -17.09
N MET A 351 -35.25 -11.31 -17.02
CA MET A 351 -34.99 -12.70 -17.39
C MET A 351 -36.00 -13.69 -16.76
N GLY A 352 -36.60 -13.35 -15.61
CA GLY A 352 -37.64 -14.13 -14.93
C GLY A 352 -38.97 -14.22 -15.71
N ASP A 353 -39.40 -13.15 -16.37
CA ASP A 353 -40.66 -13.13 -17.14
C ASP A 353 -40.60 -14.03 -18.36
N ARG A 354 -39.41 -14.15 -18.97
CA ARG A 354 -39.18 -15.04 -20.12
C ARG A 354 -39.27 -16.50 -19.70
N PHE A 355 -38.75 -16.83 -18.51
CA PHE A 355 -38.85 -18.18 -17.95
C PHE A 355 -40.29 -18.52 -17.59
N GLN A 356 -41.02 -17.62 -16.93
CA GLN A 356 -42.44 -17.83 -16.60
C GLN A 356 -43.32 -17.96 -17.85
N LYS A 357 -43.08 -17.14 -18.88
CA LYS A 357 -43.78 -17.26 -20.17
C LYS A 357 -43.47 -18.60 -20.85
N LYS A 358 -42.22 -19.06 -20.80
CA LYS A 358 -41.82 -20.36 -21.37
C LYS A 358 -42.41 -21.54 -20.59
N ALA A 359 -42.42 -21.47 -19.26
CA ALA A 359 -43.06 -22.48 -18.40
C ALA A 359 -44.56 -22.55 -18.70
N LYS A 360 -45.26 -21.41 -18.77
CA LYS A 360 -46.68 -21.33 -19.12
C LYS A 360 -46.96 -21.87 -20.52
N MET A 361 -46.09 -21.63 -21.49
CA MET A 361 -46.24 -22.14 -22.86
C MET A 361 -45.99 -23.65 -22.96
N LEU A 362 -45.11 -24.18 -22.11
CA LEU A 362 -44.82 -25.61 -22.01
C LEU A 362 -45.98 -26.35 -21.32
N GLU A 363 -46.54 -25.75 -20.27
CA GLU A 363 -47.71 -26.25 -19.56
C GLU A 363 -48.99 -26.17 -20.41
N ALA A 364 -49.12 -25.14 -21.26
CA ALA A 364 -50.26 -24.99 -22.16
C ALA A 364 -50.32 -26.03 -23.29
N GLY A 365 -49.23 -26.77 -23.56
CA GLY A 365 -49.16 -27.79 -24.60
C GLY A 365 -49.39 -27.27 -26.03
N ARG A 366 -49.10 -28.10 -27.05
CA ARG A 366 -49.39 -27.74 -28.45
C ARG A 366 -50.89 -27.88 -28.70
N ARG A 367 -51.57 -26.76 -28.99
CA ARG A 367 -53.03 -26.73 -29.24
C ARG A 367 -53.46 -27.24 -30.61
N ASP A 368 -52.58 -27.28 -31.61
CA ASP A 368 -52.91 -27.81 -32.94
C ASP A 368 -51.89 -28.84 -33.41
N ARG A 369 -52.37 -30.03 -33.76
CA ARG A 369 -51.64 -30.99 -34.60
C ARG A 369 -52.07 -30.72 -36.04
N GLY A 370 -51.13 -30.22 -36.85
CA GLY A 370 -51.39 -29.76 -38.21
C GLY A 370 -52.25 -30.73 -39.02
N LYS A 371 -53.23 -30.19 -39.74
CA LYS A 371 -54.06 -30.95 -40.68
C LYS A 371 -53.15 -31.58 -41.75
N ASN A 372 -53.11 -32.91 -41.77
CA ASN A 372 -52.43 -33.70 -42.80
C ASN A 372 -52.88 -33.23 -44.19
N ARG A 373 -51.93 -32.83 -45.02
CA ARG A 373 -52.04 -32.80 -46.47
C ARG A 373 -50.87 -33.55 -47.05
#